data_AF-A0A1H7NES1-F1
#
_entry.id   AF-A0A1H7NES1-F1
#
_cell.length_a   1.000
_cell.length_b   1.000
_cell.length_c   1.000
_cell.angle_alpha   90.00
_cell.angle_beta   90.00
_cell.angle_gamma   90.00
#
_symmetry.space_group_name_H-M   'P 1'
#
loop_
_entity.id
_entity.type
_entity.pdbx_description
1 polymer ?
#
loop_
_entity_poly.entity_id
_entity_poly.type
_entity_poly.pdbx_seq_one_letter_code
_entity_poly.pdbx_strand_id
1 'polypeptide(L)'
;MSSDEFTNLIIGKTERSATSQNNAVQKALAHARMVAANIVKPCPREFGTNELDHLESFDEPNLCDGKDTSDILEFDRDKPRPFCLEEFESHIKYIQGGRKTNAGHVSLSNTDLAKSPVPSILDKLKVLRRDTRLSFMMKCWLDNEDEIKLHQVLNQFIGAPSQEGKDIRIIDISGLPNEVAGPLTALIARLLFQYKIFQTQEEKEKDPILLVCEEAHRYVPDHGEAQYAAAQGAIRRIAREGRKYGIGLMLVSQRPADVDSTVISQCGTWVVLRLTNSADQQHVARFLPDGLSGMVGALPILSQQEAIFVGEGAALPSRIRIRDLKSDQLPKSNTIPFAQGWASERLNLEKLETISQRMCVD
;
A
#
# COMPACT_ATOMS: atom_id res chain seq x y z
N MET A 1 3.23 0.01 -9.00
CA MET A 1 1.76 -0.18 -8.90
C MET A 1 1.38 -1.37 -9.77
N SER A 2 0.54 -2.28 -9.27
CA SER A 2 0.03 -3.41 -10.08
C SER A 2 -0.98 -2.95 -11.14
N SER A 3 -1.34 -3.84 -12.07
CA SER A 3 -2.37 -3.56 -13.09
C SER A 3 -3.72 -3.20 -12.47
N ASP A 4 -4.13 -3.96 -11.46
CA ASP A 4 -5.41 -3.76 -10.77
C ASP A 4 -5.44 -2.45 -9.98
N GLU A 5 -4.34 -2.09 -9.33
CA GLU A 5 -4.25 -0.83 -8.58
C GLU A 5 -4.39 0.38 -9.51
N PHE A 6 -3.71 0.35 -10.67
CA PHE A 6 -3.82 1.42 -11.66
C PHE A 6 -5.22 1.47 -12.26
N THR A 7 -5.79 0.31 -12.58
CA THR A 7 -7.16 0.21 -13.10
C THR A 7 -8.18 0.78 -12.10
N ASN A 8 -8.04 0.46 -10.81
CA ASN A 8 -8.87 1.01 -9.75
C ASN A 8 -8.69 2.53 -9.57
N LEU A 9 -7.48 3.06 -9.79
CA LEU A 9 -7.22 4.51 -9.74
C LEU A 9 -7.98 5.25 -10.87
N ILE A 10 -8.04 4.66 -12.06
CA ILE A 10 -8.68 5.24 -13.25
C ILE A 10 -10.20 5.05 -13.26
N ILE A 11 -10.71 3.91 -12.78
CA ILE A 11 -12.15 3.60 -12.91
C ILE A 11 -12.90 3.84 -11.59
N GLY A 12 -12.21 3.73 -10.45
CA GLY A 12 -12.82 3.79 -9.13
C GLY A 12 -13.53 2.49 -8.73
N LYS A 13 -13.81 2.33 -7.44
CA LYS A 13 -14.63 1.22 -6.92
C LYS A 13 -16.11 1.61 -6.97
N THR A 14 -16.76 1.41 -8.11
CA THR A 14 -18.23 1.42 -8.18
C THR A 14 -18.71 0.05 -8.62
N GLU A 15 -19.80 -0.44 -8.03
CA GLU A 15 -20.42 -1.76 -8.29
C GLU A 15 -20.83 -1.99 -9.76
N ARG A 16 -20.74 -0.94 -10.60
CA ARG A 16 -20.95 -0.97 -12.05
C ARG A 16 -19.71 -0.50 -12.83
N SER A 17 -18.51 -0.95 -12.49
CA SER A 17 -17.41 -0.85 -13.45
C SER A 17 -17.76 -1.70 -14.66
N ALA A 18 -18.12 -1.07 -15.78
CA ALA A 18 -18.41 -1.80 -17.01
C ALA A 18 -17.17 -2.61 -17.39
N THR A 19 -17.29 -3.93 -17.56
CA THR A 19 -16.20 -4.83 -17.98
C THR A 19 -15.39 -4.27 -19.16
N SER A 20 -16.07 -3.52 -20.04
CA SER A 20 -15.50 -2.72 -21.13
C SER A 20 -14.42 -1.72 -20.70
N GLN A 21 -14.66 -0.91 -19.66
CA GLN A 21 -13.70 0.07 -19.15
C GLN A 21 -12.47 -0.61 -18.53
N ASN A 22 -12.68 -1.65 -17.73
CA ASN A 22 -11.57 -2.41 -17.13
C ASN A 22 -10.68 -3.00 -18.21
N ASN A 23 -11.28 -3.64 -19.22
CA ASN A 23 -10.54 -4.20 -20.35
C ASN A 23 -9.79 -3.12 -21.14
N ALA A 24 -10.42 -1.98 -21.38
CA ALA A 24 -9.82 -0.82 -22.04
C ALA A 24 -8.56 -0.34 -21.31
N VAL A 25 -8.65 -0.12 -20.00
CA VAL A 25 -7.51 0.33 -19.17
C VAL A 25 -6.41 -0.73 -19.11
N GLN A 26 -6.76 -2.01 -18.91
CA GLN A 26 -5.77 -3.09 -18.84
C GLN A 26 -5.03 -3.30 -20.18
N LYS A 27 -5.71 -3.14 -21.32
CA LYS A 27 -5.07 -3.21 -22.65
C LYS A 27 -4.08 -2.06 -22.84
N ALA A 28 -4.52 -0.82 -22.60
CA ALA A 28 -3.67 0.36 -22.75
C ALA A 28 -2.47 0.35 -21.79
N LEU A 29 -2.68 -0.12 -20.55
CA LEU A 29 -1.60 -0.25 -19.57
C LEU A 29 -0.57 -1.29 -20.00
N ALA A 30 -1.03 -2.45 -20.49
CA ALA A 30 -0.13 -3.49 -21.00
C ALA A 30 0.68 -2.98 -22.19
N HIS A 31 0.05 -2.27 -23.13
CA HIS A 31 0.74 -1.63 -24.26
C HIS A 31 1.82 -0.67 -23.79
N ALA A 32 1.47 0.31 -22.93
CA ALA A 32 2.43 1.31 -22.46
C ALA A 32 3.63 0.69 -21.72
N ARG A 33 3.41 -0.40 -20.98
CA ARG A 33 4.50 -1.15 -20.33
C ARG A 33 5.35 -1.96 -21.32
N MET A 34 4.75 -2.51 -22.39
CA MET A 34 5.48 -3.20 -23.45
C MET A 34 6.34 -2.21 -24.27
N VAL A 35 5.85 -0.99 -24.48
CA VAL A 35 6.63 0.11 -25.09
C VAL A 35 7.84 0.45 -24.21
N ALA A 36 7.62 0.64 -22.90
CA ALA A 36 8.71 0.89 -21.96
C ALA A 36 9.71 -0.28 -21.86
N ALA A 37 9.28 -1.51 -22.13
CA ALA A 37 10.14 -2.70 -22.20
C ALA A 37 10.80 -2.90 -23.59
N ASN A 38 10.57 -1.99 -24.53
CA ASN A 38 11.09 -2.02 -25.90
C ASN A 38 10.67 -3.28 -26.68
N ILE A 39 9.45 -3.79 -26.42
CA ILE A 39 8.86 -4.96 -27.09
C ILE A 39 7.98 -4.49 -28.26
N VAL A 40 7.20 -3.43 -28.05
CA VAL A 40 6.29 -2.87 -29.06
C VAL A 40 6.61 -1.39 -29.30
N LYS A 41 6.34 -0.93 -30.52
CA LYS A 41 6.52 0.45 -30.95
C LYS A 41 5.41 1.34 -30.34
N PRO A 42 5.71 2.62 -30.01
CA PRO A 42 4.72 3.57 -29.50
C PRO A 42 3.51 3.76 -30.43
N CYS A 43 2.35 4.08 -29.87
CA CYS A 43 1.18 4.46 -30.64
C CYS A 43 1.36 5.87 -31.28
N PRO A 44 0.88 6.08 -32.51
CA PRO A 44 0.78 7.41 -33.08
C PRO A 44 -0.10 8.33 -32.21
N ARG A 45 0.25 9.62 -32.16
CA ARG A 45 -0.47 10.61 -31.35
C ARG A 45 -1.68 11.22 -32.06
N GLU A 46 -1.70 11.16 -33.39
CA GLU A 46 -2.73 11.77 -34.25
C GLU A 46 -3.23 10.77 -35.28
N PHE A 47 -4.51 10.87 -35.64
CA PHE A 47 -5.11 10.08 -36.72
C PHE A 47 -4.62 10.56 -38.10
N GLY A 48 -4.61 9.65 -39.09
CA GLY A 48 -4.15 9.96 -40.44
C GLY A 48 -2.67 9.68 -40.71
N THR A 49 -2.00 9.00 -39.78
CA THR A 49 -0.66 8.42 -39.98
C THR A 49 -0.76 7.02 -40.57
N ASN A 50 0.07 6.71 -41.57
CA ASN A 50 0.12 5.37 -42.19
C ASN A 50 1.04 4.39 -41.42
N GLU A 51 1.50 4.76 -40.22
CA GLU A 51 2.53 4.03 -39.45
C GLU A 51 2.10 2.63 -38.98
N LEU A 52 0.80 2.33 -39.02
CA LEU A 52 0.24 1.06 -38.56
C LEU A 52 -0.55 0.32 -39.66
N ASP A 53 -0.54 0.82 -40.89
CA ASP A 53 -1.33 0.27 -42.00
C ASP A 53 -0.89 -1.15 -42.40
N HIS A 54 0.34 -1.54 -42.04
CA HIS A 54 0.87 -2.89 -42.23
C HIS A 54 0.26 -3.94 -41.30
N LEU A 55 -0.46 -3.52 -40.24
CA LEU A 55 -1.12 -4.45 -39.32
C LEU A 55 -2.48 -4.91 -39.87
N GLU A 56 -2.80 -6.19 -39.68
CA GLU A 56 -4.10 -6.74 -40.09
C GLU A 56 -5.22 -6.12 -39.25
N SER A 57 -4.99 -5.99 -37.94
CA SER A 57 -5.83 -5.27 -37.00
C SER A 57 -5.01 -4.25 -36.20
N PHE A 58 -5.56 -3.06 -35.96
CA PHE A 58 -4.91 -2.06 -35.10
C PHE A 58 -4.91 -2.47 -33.61
N ASP A 59 -5.66 -3.50 -33.22
CA ASP A 59 -5.55 -4.12 -31.90
C ASP A 59 -4.30 -5.03 -31.77
N GLU A 60 -3.60 -5.31 -32.87
CA GLU A 60 -2.38 -6.12 -32.84
C GLU A 60 -1.16 -5.30 -32.42
N PRO A 61 -0.26 -5.89 -31.61
CA PRO A 61 0.94 -5.21 -31.16
C PRO A 61 1.91 -4.97 -32.33
N ASN A 62 2.32 -3.71 -32.53
CA ASN A 62 3.37 -3.36 -33.49
C ASN A 62 4.75 -3.66 -32.89
N LEU A 63 5.36 -4.79 -33.24
CA LEU A 63 6.61 -5.24 -32.64
C LEU A 63 7.82 -4.35 -33.00
N CYS A 64 8.75 -4.21 -32.05
CA CYS A 64 10.07 -3.63 -32.30
C CYS A 64 10.92 -4.56 -33.17
N ASP A 65 11.94 -4.00 -33.82
CA ASP A 65 12.80 -4.78 -34.72
C ASP A 65 13.57 -5.85 -33.91
N GLY A 66 13.51 -7.11 -34.34
CA GLY A 66 14.11 -8.25 -33.64
C GLY A 66 13.27 -8.82 -32.49
N LYS A 67 12.01 -8.40 -32.34
CA LYS A 67 11.03 -8.97 -31.40
C LYS A 67 10.01 -9.83 -32.13
N ASP A 68 9.49 -10.84 -31.43
CA ASP A 68 8.48 -11.74 -31.96
C ASP A 68 7.28 -11.91 -31.01
N THR A 69 6.34 -12.77 -31.39
CA THR A 69 5.14 -13.02 -30.59
C THR A 69 5.43 -13.77 -29.29
N SER A 70 6.56 -14.46 -29.18
CA SER A 70 6.98 -15.13 -27.94
C SER A 70 7.36 -14.10 -26.86
N ASP A 71 7.99 -12.97 -27.22
CA ASP A 71 8.28 -11.88 -26.28
C ASP A 71 7.00 -11.34 -25.62
N ILE A 72 5.88 -11.29 -26.35
CA ILE A 72 4.58 -10.87 -25.84
C ILE A 72 3.98 -11.92 -24.91
N LEU A 73 4.12 -13.21 -25.25
CA LEU A 73 3.59 -14.31 -24.44
C LEU A 73 4.35 -14.46 -23.11
N GLU A 74 5.65 -14.19 -23.10
CA GLU A 74 6.48 -14.17 -21.89
C GLU A 74 6.32 -12.88 -21.06
N PHE A 75 5.68 -11.85 -21.65
CA PHE A 75 5.48 -10.58 -20.97
C PHE A 75 4.45 -10.70 -19.84
N ASP A 76 4.97 -10.73 -18.61
CA ASP A 76 4.14 -10.63 -17.41
C ASP A 76 3.57 -9.22 -17.26
N ARG A 77 2.27 -9.10 -17.56
CA ARG A 77 1.50 -7.85 -17.53
C ARG A 77 1.35 -7.28 -16.13
N ASP A 78 1.43 -8.12 -15.10
CA ASP A 78 1.19 -7.72 -13.71
C ASP A 78 2.44 -7.26 -12.98
N LYS A 79 3.63 -7.45 -13.59
CA LYS A 79 4.86 -6.83 -13.10
C LYS A 79 4.69 -5.31 -13.05
N PRO A 80 5.01 -4.65 -11.92
CA PRO A 80 4.86 -3.21 -11.74
C PRO A 80 5.96 -2.44 -12.48
N ARG A 81 5.97 -2.51 -13.82
CA ARG A 81 6.90 -1.80 -14.69
C ARG A 81 6.51 -0.32 -14.80
N PRO A 82 7.49 0.60 -14.75
CA PRO A 82 7.28 1.99 -15.14
C PRO A 82 6.77 2.08 -16.58
N PHE A 83 6.01 3.13 -16.89
CA PHE A 83 5.48 3.40 -18.23
C PHE A 83 5.21 4.89 -18.40
N CYS A 84 5.10 5.34 -19.66
CA CYS A 84 4.72 6.71 -19.97
C CYS A 84 3.19 6.84 -20.03
N LEU A 85 2.65 7.76 -19.24
CA LEU A 85 1.21 8.03 -19.19
C LEU A 85 0.67 8.64 -20.50
N GLU A 86 1.51 9.35 -21.26
CA GLU A 86 1.15 9.81 -22.61
C GLU A 86 0.97 8.63 -23.55
N GLU A 87 1.79 7.60 -23.45
CA GLU A 87 1.64 6.39 -24.28
C GLU A 87 0.35 5.64 -23.93
N PHE A 88 0.03 5.52 -22.65
CA PHE A 88 -1.25 5.01 -22.20
C PHE A 88 -2.43 5.82 -22.79
N GLU A 89 -2.34 7.15 -22.77
CA GLU A 89 -3.36 8.04 -23.32
C GLU A 89 -3.46 7.92 -24.86
N SER A 90 -2.33 7.81 -25.56
CA SER A 90 -2.27 7.59 -27.01
C SER A 90 -2.96 6.28 -27.39
N HIS A 91 -2.70 5.18 -26.68
CA HIS A 91 -3.37 3.92 -26.94
C HIS A 91 -4.89 4.01 -26.72
N ILE A 92 -5.35 4.71 -25.67
CA ILE A 92 -6.78 4.92 -25.41
C ILE A 92 -7.42 5.75 -26.53
N LYS A 93 -6.75 6.81 -26.99
CA LYS A 93 -7.28 7.69 -28.06
C LYS A 93 -7.22 7.04 -29.43
N TYR A 94 -6.04 6.59 -29.83
CA TYR A 94 -5.75 6.14 -31.19
C TYR A 94 -6.36 4.75 -31.41
N ILE A 95 -5.97 3.74 -30.63
CA ILE A 95 -6.41 2.36 -30.86
C ILE A 95 -7.89 2.18 -30.50
N GLN A 96 -8.28 2.57 -29.27
CA GLN A 96 -9.64 2.32 -28.77
C GLN A 96 -10.66 3.39 -29.18
N GLY A 97 -10.21 4.60 -29.50
CA GLY A 97 -11.04 5.69 -30.02
C GLY A 97 -11.06 5.78 -31.54
N GLY A 98 -10.46 4.82 -32.25
CA GLY A 98 -10.40 4.76 -33.70
C GLY A 98 -11.00 3.48 -34.27
N ARG A 99 -11.18 3.46 -35.60
CA ARG A 99 -11.59 2.28 -36.37
C ARG A 99 -10.87 2.23 -37.71
N LYS A 100 -10.62 1.02 -38.20
CA LYS A 100 -10.10 0.78 -39.56
C LYS A 100 -11.18 1.05 -40.59
N THR A 101 -10.84 1.86 -41.60
CA THR A 101 -11.67 2.11 -42.78
C THR A 101 -10.83 1.98 -44.04
N ASN A 102 -11.47 2.03 -45.22
CA ASN A 102 -10.75 2.03 -46.51
C ASN A 102 -9.81 3.25 -46.67
N ALA A 103 -10.00 4.30 -45.87
CA ALA A 103 -9.16 5.50 -45.84
C ALA A 103 -8.08 5.46 -44.74
N GLY A 104 -7.83 4.28 -44.14
CA GLY A 104 -6.90 4.09 -43.03
C GLY A 104 -7.59 4.13 -41.66
N HIS A 105 -6.80 4.38 -40.61
CA HIS A 105 -7.30 4.48 -39.23
C HIS A 105 -7.88 5.86 -38.95
N VAL A 106 -9.18 5.92 -38.67
CA VAL A 106 -9.90 7.17 -38.43
C VAL A 106 -10.57 7.16 -37.06
N SER A 107 -10.72 8.35 -36.48
CA SER A 107 -11.43 8.51 -35.21
C SER A 107 -12.89 8.04 -35.34
N LEU A 108 -13.42 7.49 -34.25
CA LEU A 108 -14.84 7.17 -34.12
C LEU A 108 -15.72 8.43 -34.30
N SER A 109 -16.93 8.24 -34.79
CA SER A 109 -17.90 9.34 -34.85
C SER A 109 -18.21 9.84 -33.43
N ASN A 110 -18.58 11.11 -33.27
CA ASN A 110 -18.91 11.68 -31.96
C ASN A 110 -19.96 10.83 -31.20
N THR A 111 -20.93 10.28 -31.92
CA THR A 111 -21.98 9.42 -31.36
C THR A 111 -21.45 8.08 -30.87
N ASP A 112 -20.54 7.46 -31.63
CA ASP A 112 -19.96 6.17 -31.26
C ASP A 112 -18.93 6.31 -30.14
N LEU A 113 -18.14 7.39 -30.17
CA LEU A 113 -17.18 7.72 -29.13
C LEU A 113 -17.89 7.99 -27.79
N ALA A 114 -19.02 8.69 -27.80
CA ALA A 114 -19.83 8.95 -26.60
C ALA A 114 -20.38 7.67 -25.96
N LYS A 115 -20.57 6.60 -26.75
CA LYS A 115 -21.01 5.28 -26.25
C LYS A 115 -19.86 4.38 -25.82
N SER A 116 -18.62 4.75 -26.16
CA SER A 116 -17.43 3.96 -25.86
C SER A 116 -16.90 4.27 -24.45
N PRO A 117 -16.01 3.42 -23.89
CA PRO A 117 -15.41 3.69 -22.59
C PRO A 117 -14.40 4.85 -22.61
N VAL A 118 -13.97 5.31 -23.80
CA VAL A 118 -12.84 6.24 -23.99
C VAL A 118 -13.07 7.60 -23.31
N PRO A 119 -14.19 8.32 -23.50
CA PRO A 119 -14.36 9.65 -22.90
C PRO A 119 -14.28 9.62 -21.37
N SER A 120 -14.92 8.63 -20.74
CA SER A 120 -14.93 8.49 -19.29
C SER A 120 -13.53 8.24 -18.72
N ILE A 121 -12.72 7.39 -19.38
CA ILE A 121 -11.33 7.12 -18.99
C ILE A 121 -10.49 8.39 -19.12
N LEU A 122 -10.59 9.09 -20.26
CA LEU A 122 -9.82 10.30 -20.52
C LEU A 122 -10.20 11.44 -19.58
N ASP A 123 -11.47 11.60 -19.25
CA ASP A 123 -11.91 12.63 -18.31
C ASP A 123 -11.43 12.34 -16.89
N LYS A 124 -11.42 11.06 -16.46
CA LYS A 124 -10.77 10.72 -15.19
C LYS A 124 -9.28 11.03 -15.22
N LEU A 125 -8.58 10.67 -16.30
CA LEU A 125 -7.16 10.93 -16.44
C LEU A 125 -6.84 12.43 -16.33
N LYS A 126 -7.67 13.30 -16.94
CA LYS A 126 -7.57 14.76 -16.80
C LYS A 126 -7.77 15.22 -15.35
N VAL A 127 -8.74 14.65 -14.63
CA VAL A 127 -8.96 14.97 -13.21
C VAL A 127 -7.74 14.58 -12.38
N LEU A 128 -7.19 13.38 -12.58
CA LEU A 128 -6.00 12.91 -11.87
C LEU A 128 -4.76 13.75 -12.17
N ARG A 129 -4.56 14.16 -13.42
CA ARG A 129 -3.45 15.06 -13.82
C ARG A 129 -3.54 16.47 -13.20
N ARG A 130 -4.75 16.93 -12.88
CA ARG A 130 -4.96 18.24 -12.23
C ARG A 130 -4.80 18.18 -10.71
N ASP A 131 -4.83 16.99 -10.12
CA ASP A 131 -4.61 16.82 -8.68
C ASP A 131 -3.12 17.01 -8.36
N THR A 132 -2.79 18.12 -7.70
CA THR A 132 -1.41 18.47 -7.35
C THR A 132 -0.75 17.42 -6.47
N ARG A 133 -1.53 16.71 -5.65
CA ARG A 133 -1.05 15.64 -4.76
C ARG A 133 -0.57 14.41 -5.53
N LEU A 134 -1.13 14.17 -6.72
CA LEU A 134 -0.78 13.04 -7.59
C LEU A 134 0.17 13.43 -8.72
N SER A 135 0.55 14.70 -8.82
CA SER A 135 1.38 15.24 -9.91
C SER A 135 2.67 14.44 -10.13
N PHE A 136 3.30 13.94 -9.06
CA PHE A 136 4.51 13.13 -9.13
C PHE A 136 4.29 11.78 -9.85
N MET A 137 3.10 11.18 -9.74
CA MET A 137 2.75 9.91 -10.38
C MET A 137 2.29 10.09 -11.84
N MET A 138 1.89 11.31 -12.21
CA MET A 138 1.27 11.60 -13.50
C MET A 138 2.27 12.03 -14.59
N LYS A 139 3.57 12.09 -14.26
CA LYS A 139 4.64 12.36 -15.22
C LYS A 139 4.97 11.10 -16.03
N CYS A 140 5.36 11.28 -17.29
CA CYS A 140 5.92 10.18 -18.05
C CYS A 140 7.26 9.76 -17.47
N TRP A 141 7.40 8.46 -17.29
CA TRP A 141 8.69 7.83 -17.04
C TRP A 141 9.57 7.93 -18.28
N LEU A 142 10.78 8.48 -18.15
CA LEU A 142 11.68 8.78 -19.27
C LEU A 142 13.05 8.07 -19.19
N ASP A 143 13.19 7.07 -18.32
CA ASP A 143 14.46 6.35 -18.06
C ASP A 143 15.67 7.28 -17.82
N ASN A 144 15.43 8.42 -17.17
CA ASN A 144 16.49 9.39 -16.86
C ASN A 144 17.21 8.99 -15.57
N GLU A 145 18.53 9.24 -15.49
CA GLU A 145 19.35 8.87 -14.33
C GLU A 145 18.93 9.56 -13.01
N ASP A 146 18.26 10.71 -13.08
CA ASP A 146 17.83 11.52 -11.92
C ASP A 146 16.54 11.04 -11.24
N GLU A 147 15.90 9.97 -11.73
CA GLU A 147 14.67 9.45 -11.13
C GLU A 147 14.92 8.52 -9.93
N ILE A 148 14.07 8.63 -8.90
CA ILE A 148 14.11 7.75 -7.73
C ILE A 148 13.78 6.31 -8.15
N LYS A 149 14.76 5.42 -8.02
CA LYS A 149 14.62 4.00 -8.40
C LYS A 149 13.94 3.19 -7.29
N LEU A 150 13.20 2.15 -7.67
CA LEU A 150 12.46 1.30 -6.72
C LEU A 150 13.35 0.72 -5.61
N HIS A 151 14.57 0.29 -5.96
CA HIS A 151 15.51 -0.24 -4.97
C HIS A 151 15.93 0.81 -3.93
N GLN A 152 16.01 2.09 -4.30
CA GLN A 152 16.31 3.19 -3.37
C GLN A 152 15.13 3.42 -2.41
N VAL A 153 13.89 3.29 -2.90
CA VAL A 153 12.68 3.35 -2.06
C VAL A 153 12.64 2.16 -1.10
N LEU A 154 12.85 0.93 -1.60
CA LEU A 154 12.88 -0.28 -0.79
C LEU A 154 13.96 -0.19 0.31
N ASN A 155 15.15 0.29 -0.03
CA ASN A 155 16.27 0.45 0.90
C ASN A 155 15.94 1.36 2.10
N GLN A 156 14.99 2.29 1.97
CA GLN A 156 14.52 3.11 3.10
C GLN A 156 13.79 2.26 4.16
N PHE A 157 13.13 1.17 3.73
CA PHE A 157 12.34 0.30 4.61
C PHE A 157 13.11 -0.94 5.07
N ILE A 158 13.96 -1.53 4.22
CA ILE A 158 14.68 -2.77 4.55
C ILE A 158 16.10 -2.50 5.07
N GLY A 159 16.67 -1.32 4.79
CA GLY A 159 18.02 -0.94 5.18
C GLY A 159 19.13 -1.45 4.25
N ALA A 160 20.27 -0.74 4.27
CA ALA A 160 21.46 -1.15 3.53
C ALA A 160 22.23 -2.20 4.34
N PRO A 161 22.68 -3.32 3.73
CA PRO A 161 23.45 -4.37 4.41
C PRO A 161 24.75 -3.90 5.08
N SER A 162 25.22 -2.69 4.75
CA SER A 162 26.54 -2.17 5.09
C SER A 162 26.56 -1.19 6.27
N GLN A 163 25.43 -0.88 6.91
CA GLN A 163 25.40 0.03 8.07
C GLN A 163 25.07 -0.74 9.35
N GLU A 164 26.10 -0.96 10.17
CA GLU A 164 26.00 -1.62 11.48
C GLU A 164 24.97 -0.91 12.40
N GLY A 165 24.11 -1.68 13.07
CA GLY A 165 23.15 -1.15 14.05
C GLY A 165 21.90 -0.48 13.49
N LYS A 166 21.59 -0.68 12.20
CA LYS A 166 20.45 -0.06 11.51
C LYS A 166 19.38 -1.06 11.06
N ASP A 167 19.17 -2.15 11.78
CA ASP A 167 18.18 -3.17 11.40
C ASP A 167 16.73 -2.78 11.75
N ILE A 168 16.56 -1.83 12.67
CA ILE A 168 15.25 -1.30 13.06
C ILE A 168 14.95 -0.03 12.26
N ARG A 169 13.80 -0.02 11.58
CA ARG A 169 13.29 1.14 10.83
C ARG A 169 11.97 1.61 11.43
N ILE A 170 11.96 2.84 11.90
CA ILE A 170 10.79 3.47 12.50
C ILE A 170 10.19 4.43 11.47
N ILE A 171 8.95 4.18 11.08
CA ILE A 171 8.17 5.04 10.20
C ILE A 171 7.22 5.83 11.10
N ASP A 172 7.57 7.09 11.37
CA ASP A 172 6.73 7.96 12.20
C ASP A 172 5.56 8.49 11.38
N ILE A 173 4.36 8.04 11.74
CA ILE A 173 3.08 8.46 11.15
C ILE A 173 2.19 9.22 12.14
N SER A 174 2.72 9.59 13.31
CA SER A 174 1.95 10.16 14.42
C SER A 174 1.24 11.48 14.08
N GLY A 175 1.82 12.28 13.18
CA GLY A 175 1.25 13.55 12.70
C GLY A 175 0.24 13.42 11.58
N LEU A 176 -0.04 12.21 11.07
CA LEU A 176 -0.92 12.03 9.92
C LEU A 176 -2.39 11.83 10.33
N PRO A 177 -3.34 12.44 9.60
CA PRO A 177 -4.76 12.11 9.72
C PRO A 177 -5.03 10.62 9.42
N ASN A 178 -6.07 10.05 10.03
CA ASN A 178 -6.44 8.65 9.81
C ASN A 178 -6.72 8.32 8.33
N GLU A 179 -7.28 9.28 7.59
CA GLU A 179 -7.55 9.20 6.15
C GLU A 179 -6.29 8.92 5.32
N VAL A 180 -5.12 9.34 5.81
CA VAL A 180 -3.82 9.15 5.16
C VAL A 180 -3.09 7.94 5.74
N ALA A 181 -3.19 7.72 7.04
CA ALA A 181 -2.50 6.63 7.74
C ALA A 181 -2.89 5.25 7.17
N GLY A 182 -4.20 5.01 6.95
CA GLY A 182 -4.67 3.74 6.38
C GLY A 182 -4.05 3.44 5.00
N PRO A 183 -4.23 4.31 4.00
CA PRO A 183 -3.61 4.14 2.68
C PRO A 183 -2.07 4.02 2.72
N LEU A 184 -1.38 4.78 3.58
CA LEU A 184 0.08 4.70 3.73
C LEU A 184 0.51 3.33 4.26
N THR A 185 -0.12 2.84 5.33
CA THR A 185 0.15 1.50 5.87
C THR A 185 -0.14 0.42 4.83
N ALA A 186 -1.23 0.56 4.06
CA ALA A 186 -1.54 -0.36 2.97
C ALA A 186 -0.45 -0.39 1.90
N LEU A 187 0.06 0.78 1.51
CA LEU A 187 1.13 0.91 0.52
C LEU A 187 2.42 0.26 1.00
N ILE A 188 2.85 0.55 2.23
CA ILE A 188 4.07 -0.03 2.83
C ILE A 188 3.95 -1.55 2.92
N ALA A 189 2.83 -2.05 3.46
CA ALA A 189 2.58 -3.48 3.59
C ALA A 189 2.61 -4.20 2.23
N ARG A 190 1.97 -3.63 1.20
CA ARG A 190 1.99 -4.19 -0.16
C ARG A 190 3.36 -4.15 -0.79
N LEU A 191 4.09 -3.05 -0.64
CA LEU A 191 5.44 -2.89 -1.18
C LEU A 191 6.39 -3.94 -0.59
N LEU A 192 6.38 -4.09 0.73
CA LEU A 192 7.20 -5.10 1.42
C LEU A 192 6.78 -6.52 1.03
N PHE A 193 5.48 -6.80 0.94
CA PHE A 193 5.02 -8.12 0.51
C PHE A 193 5.44 -8.43 -0.94
N GLN A 194 5.31 -7.47 -1.86
CA GLN A 194 5.75 -7.62 -3.26
C GLN A 194 7.26 -7.87 -3.33
N TYR A 195 8.06 -7.09 -2.61
CA TYR A 195 9.50 -7.31 -2.51
C TYR A 195 9.82 -8.76 -2.13
N LYS A 196 9.15 -9.29 -1.10
CA LYS A 196 9.33 -10.68 -0.65
C LYS A 196 8.79 -11.73 -1.64
N ILE A 197 7.76 -11.43 -2.45
CA ILE A 197 7.31 -12.34 -3.52
C ILE A 197 8.42 -12.55 -4.56
N PHE A 198 9.06 -11.45 -4.98
CA PHE A 198 10.05 -11.46 -6.07
C PHE A 198 11.43 -11.99 -5.67
N GLN A 199 11.67 -12.27 -4.39
CA GLN A 199 12.87 -12.95 -3.93
C GLN A 199 12.86 -14.45 -4.29
N THR A 200 14.04 -14.98 -4.59
CA THR A 200 14.33 -16.41 -4.62
C THR A 200 14.19 -17.01 -3.22
N GLN A 201 14.14 -18.34 -3.13
CA GLN A 201 14.04 -19.03 -1.84
C GLN A 201 15.25 -18.71 -0.94
N GLU A 202 16.45 -18.70 -1.50
CA GLU A 202 17.69 -18.39 -0.77
C GLU A 202 17.69 -16.96 -0.23
N GLU A 203 17.23 -15.98 -1.01
CA GLU A 203 17.10 -14.59 -0.56
C GLU A 203 16.06 -14.45 0.55
N LYS A 204 14.93 -15.15 0.46
CA LYS A 204 13.88 -15.13 1.49
C LYS A 204 14.39 -15.58 2.86
N GLU A 205 15.21 -16.63 2.88
CA GLU A 205 15.80 -17.20 4.09
C GLU A 205 16.84 -16.27 4.72
N LYS A 206 17.56 -15.49 3.92
CA LYS A 206 18.59 -14.56 4.38
C LYS A 206 18.06 -13.19 4.81
N ASP A 207 16.85 -12.83 4.38
CA ASP A 207 16.29 -11.48 4.57
C ASP A 207 14.89 -11.49 5.21
N PRO A 208 14.67 -12.13 6.38
CA PRO A 208 13.36 -12.11 7.03
C PRO A 208 12.98 -10.70 7.51
N ILE A 209 11.75 -10.28 7.24
CA ILE A 209 11.22 -8.96 7.67
C ILE A 209 10.13 -9.14 8.72
N LEU A 210 10.13 -8.33 9.76
CA LEU A 210 9.01 -8.19 10.70
C LEU A 210 8.37 -6.80 10.54
N LEU A 211 7.13 -6.76 10.04
CA LEU A 211 6.34 -5.53 10.01
C LEU A 211 5.65 -5.34 11.36
N VAL A 212 6.04 -4.31 12.10
CA VAL A 212 5.44 -3.94 13.39
C VAL A 212 4.42 -2.82 13.20
N CYS A 213 3.19 -3.10 13.60
CA CYS A 213 2.04 -2.22 13.49
C CYS A 213 1.67 -1.70 14.90
N GLU A 214 2.15 -0.52 15.26
CA GLU A 214 1.78 0.20 16.49
C GLU A 214 0.44 0.92 16.36
N GLU A 215 -0.39 0.87 17.39
CA GLU A 215 -1.81 1.29 17.35
C GLU A 215 -2.60 0.66 16.21
N ALA A 216 -2.47 -0.67 16.07
CA ALA A 216 -3.08 -1.44 14.97
C ALA A 216 -4.58 -1.17 14.77
N HIS A 217 -5.32 -0.84 15.83
CA HIS A 217 -6.74 -0.50 15.75
C HIS A 217 -7.03 0.76 14.91
N ARG A 218 -6.06 1.66 14.71
CA ARG A 218 -6.22 2.87 13.88
C ARG A 218 -6.29 2.61 12.39
N TYR A 219 -5.72 1.51 11.90
CA TYR A 219 -5.64 1.23 10.46
C TYR A 219 -6.05 -0.20 10.09
N VAL A 220 -6.26 -1.09 11.06
CA VAL A 220 -6.83 -2.44 10.86
C VAL A 220 -8.04 -2.66 11.78
N PRO A 221 -9.08 -1.82 11.73
CA PRO A 221 -10.23 -1.95 12.63
C PRO A 221 -11.07 -3.21 12.31
N ASP A 222 -11.82 -3.76 13.27
CA ASP A 222 -12.76 -4.88 13.01
C ASP A 222 -13.99 -4.46 12.19
N HIS A 223 -14.35 -3.17 12.24
CA HIS A 223 -15.43 -2.58 11.45
C HIS A 223 -14.87 -1.60 10.42
N GLY A 224 -15.04 -1.94 9.14
CA GLY A 224 -14.41 -1.24 8.03
C GLY A 224 -15.28 -0.11 7.48
N GLU A 225 -14.93 1.13 7.84
CA GLU A 225 -15.22 2.27 6.96
C GLU A 225 -14.41 2.12 5.66
N ALA A 226 -14.95 2.57 4.52
CA ALA A 226 -14.34 2.38 3.20
C ALA A 226 -12.86 2.84 3.11
N GLN A 227 -12.48 3.79 3.97
CA GLN A 227 -11.14 4.35 4.05
C GLN A 227 -10.06 3.37 4.56
N TYR A 228 -10.41 2.34 5.34
CA TYR A 228 -9.44 1.39 5.91
C TYR A 228 -9.37 0.05 5.16
N ALA A 229 -10.28 -0.19 4.22
CA ALA A 229 -10.36 -1.46 3.49
C ALA A 229 -9.05 -1.83 2.76
N ALA A 230 -8.29 -0.83 2.29
CA ALA A 230 -7.01 -1.04 1.63
C ALA A 230 -5.94 -1.61 2.59
N ALA A 231 -5.88 -1.09 3.82
CA ALA A 231 -4.96 -1.49 4.86
C ALA A 231 -5.34 -2.87 5.41
N GLN A 232 -6.61 -3.08 5.74
CA GLN A 232 -7.13 -4.39 6.15
C GLN A 232 -6.78 -5.47 5.13
N GLY A 233 -7.02 -5.24 3.84
CA GLY A 233 -6.70 -6.21 2.79
C GLY A 233 -5.21 -6.54 2.72
N ALA A 234 -4.33 -5.52 2.83
CA ALA A 234 -2.89 -5.72 2.79
C ALA A 234 -2.39 -6.49 4.02
N ILE A 235 -2.83 -6.10 5.23
CA ILE A 235 -2.41 -6.71 6.49
C ILE A 235 -2.96 -8.13 6.62
N ARG A 236 -4.23 -8.38 6.26
CA ARG A 236 -4.82 -9.74 6.21
C ARG A 236 -4.02 -10.67 5.30
N ARG A 237 -3.54 -10.15 4.15
CA ARG A 237 -2.71 -10.94 3.24
C ARG A 237 -1.36 -11.30 3.87
N ILE A 238 -0.67 -10.36 4.50
CA ILE A 238 0.57 -10.65 5.23
C ILE A 238 0.31 -11.68 6.34
N ALA A 239 -0.77 -11.52 7.12
CA ALA A 239 -1.09 -12.43 8.21
C ALA A 239 -1.35 -13.87 7.73
N ARG A 240 -1.98 -14.05 6.56
CA ARG A 240 -2.29 -15.38 5.99
C ARG A 240 -1.13 -16.02 5.24
N GLU A 241 -0.41 -15.23 4.45
CA GLU A 241 0.56 -15.74 3.47
C GLU A 241 2.01 -15.40 3.82
N GLY A 242 2.25 -14.42 4.70
CA GLY A 242 3.57 -13.83 4.94
C GLY A 242 4.64 -14.84 5.37
N ARG A 243 4.25 -15.85 6.16
CA ARG A 243 5.15 -16.94 6.60
C ARG A 243 5.81 -17.66 5.42
N LYS A 244 5.10 -17.87 4.30
CA LYS A 244 5.64 -18.51 3.09
C LYS A 244 6.74 -17.66 2.42
N TYR A 245 6.66 -16.35 2.57
CA TYR A 245 7.54 -15.41 1.89
C TYR A 245 8.63 -14.83 2.81
N GLY A 246 8.65 -15.18 4.09
CA GLY A 246 9.63 -14.64 5.06
C GLY A 246 9.28 -13.23 5.55
N ILE A 247 7.99 -12.86 5.60
CA ILE A 247 7.52 -11.62 6.22
C ILE A 247 6.55 -11.93 7.36
N GLY A 248 6.92 -11.52 8.57
CA GLY A 248 6.10 -11.60 9.77
C GLY A 248 5.32 -10.31 10.02
N LEU A 249 4.30 -10.42 10.86
CA LEU A 249 3.46 -9.31 11.31
C LEU A 249 3.41 -9.30 12.84
N MET A 250 3.63 -8.14 13.44
CA MET A 250 3.40 -7.90 14.87
C MET A 250 2.38 -6.78 15.01
N LEU A 251 1.28 -7.06 15.70
CA LEU A 251 0.26 -6.06 16.02
C LEU A 251 0.41 -5.63 17.47
N VAL A 252 0.48 -4.31 17.69
CA VAL A 252 0.50 -3.72 19.03
C VAL A 252 -0.71 -2.80 19.14
N SER A 253 -1.58 -3.05 20.13
CA SER A 253 -2.78 -2.26 20.35
C SER A 253 -3.19 -2.29 21.82
N GLN A 254 -3.68 -1.15 22.31
CA GLN A 254 -4.33 -1.03 23.61
C GLN A 254 -5.79 -1.52 23.63
N ARG A 255 -6.42 -1.66 22.45
CA ARG A 255 -7.79 -2.13 22.27
C ARG A 255 -7.79 -3.31 21.29
N PRO A 256 -7.47 -4.53 21.75
CA PRO A 256 -7.47 -5.71 20.90
C PRO A 256 -8.87 -6.00 20.30
N ALA A 257 -9.96 -5.68 21.02
CA ALA A 257 -11.32 -5.89 20.51
C ALA A 257 -11.67 -5.01 19.30
N ASP A 258 -10.97 -3.89 19.12
CA ASP A 258 -11.18 -2.97 17.99
C ASP A 258 -10.37 -3.37 16.75
N VAL A 259 -9.49 -4.37 16.86
CA VAL A 259 -8.64 -4.85 15.75
C VAL A 259 -9.34 -6.00 15.01
N ASP A 260 -9.12 -6.07 13.70
CA ASP A 260 -9.67 -7.11 12.82
C ASP A 260 -9.47 -8.53 13.32
N SER A 261 -10.58 -9.18 13.69
CA SER A 261 -10.64 -10.53 14.21
C SER A 261 -10.02 -11.58 13.27
N THR A 262 -10.12 -11.38 11.96
CA THR A 262 -9.51 -12.28 10.98
C THR A 262 -7.99 -12.19 11.05
N VAL A 263 -7.42 -10.99 11.23
CA VAL A 263 -5.97 -10.82 11.37
C VAL A 263 -5.49 -11.37 12.71
N ILE A 264 -6.19 -11.04 13.79
CA ILE A 264 -5.88 -11.52 15.15
C ILE A 264 -5.86 -13.05 15.22
N SER A 265 -6.82 -13.72 14.58
CA SER A 265 -6.87 -15.20 14.56
C SER A 265 -5.65 -15.86 13.92
N GLN A 266 -4.87 -15.14 13.11
CA GLN A 266 -3.65 -15.64 12.49
C GLN A 266 -2.40 -15.38 13.35
N CYS A 267 -2.52 -14.63 14.44
CA CYS A 267 -1.41 -14.39 15.35
C CYS A 267 -1.10 -15.66 16.15
N GLY A 268 0.01 -16.33 15.81
CA GLY A 268 0.46 -17.53 16.50
C GLY A 268 1.13 -17.28 17.84
N THR A 269 1.53 -16.04 18.16
CA THR A 269 2.23 -15.68 19.41
C THR A 269 1.61 -14.44 20.03
N TRP A 270 1.46 -14.45 21.36
CA TRP A 270 0.74 -13.43 22.10
C TRP A 270 1.53 -13.00 23.33
N VAL A 271 1.69 -11.69 23.48
CA VAL A 271 2.21 -11.03 24.69
C VAL A 271 1.11 -10.12 25.21
N VAL A 272 0.35 -10.59 26.20
CA VAL A 272 -0.82 -9.89 26.71
C VAL A 272 -0.45 -9.19 28.02
N LEU A 273 -0.38 -7.87 27.99
CA LEU A 273 -0.17 -7.04 29.18
C LEU A 273 -1.49 -6.85 29.95
N ARG A 274 -1.46 -6.03 31.01
CA ARG A 274 -2.65 -5.71 31.79
C ARG A 274 -3.81 -5.21 30.91
N LEU A 275 -4.94 -5.91 30.97
CA LEU A 275 -6.20 -5.51 30.34
C LEU A 275 -7.29 -5.38 31.42
N THR A 276 -7.79 -4.17 31.63
CA THR A 276 -8.82 -3.89 32.65
C THR A 276 -10.25 -3.96 32.11
N ASN A 277 -10.43 -3.77 30.80
CA ASN A 277 -11.73 -3.83 30.15
C ASN A 277 -12.17 -5.28 29.94
N SER A 278 -13.37 -5.62 30.41
CA SER A 278 -13.94 -6.97 30.26
C SER A 278 -14.16 -7.37 28.81
N ALA A 279 -14.47 -6.42 27.91
CA ALA A 279 -14.66 -6.70 26.49
C ALA A 279 -13.33 -7.15 25.85
N ASP A 280 -12.23 -6.45 26.12
CA ASP A 280 -10.90 -6.80 25.62
C ASP A 280 -10.41 -8.14 26.20
N GLN A 281 -10.64 -8.38 27.50
CA GLN A 281 -10.32 -9.66 28.14
C GLN A 281 -11.06 -10.83 27.47
N GLN A 282 -12.38 -10.69 27.28
CA GLN A 282 -13.19 -11.72 26.61
C GLN A 282 -12.77 -11.90 25.15
N HIS A 283 -12.40 -10.82 24.47
CA HIS A 283 -11.95 -10.89 23.08
C HIS A 283 -10.65 -11.69 22.98
N VAL A 284 -9.63 -11.37 23.80
CA VAL A 284 -8.37 -12.11 23.84
C VAL A 284 -8.59 -13.57 24.26
N ALA A 285 -9.46 -13.82 25.25
CA ALA A 285 -9.75 -15.18 25.73
C ALA A 285 -10.22 -16.14 24.63
N ARG A 286 -10.94 -15.63 23.61
CA ARG A 286 -11.43 -16.45 22.48
C ARG A 286 -10.33 -16.96 21.57
N PHE A 287 -9.16 -16.32 21.56
CA PHE A 287 -8.02 -16.71 20.72
C PHE A 287 -6.98 -17.52 21.50
N LEU A 288 -7.12 -17.61 22.82
CA LEU A 288 -6.24 -18.40 23.67
C LEU A 288 -6.81 -19.80 23.89
N PRO A 289 -5.97 -20.84 24.03
CA PRO A 289 -6.43 -22.18 24.38
C PRO A 289 -7.26 -22.21 25.67
N ASP A 290 -8.34 -23.01 25.71
CA ASP A 290 -9.28 -23.09 26.83
C ASP A 290 -8.62 -23.39 28.19
N GLY A 291 -7.50 -24.12 28.19
CA GLY A 291 -6.71 -24.43 29.37
C GLY A 291 -6.06 -23.22 30.06
N LEU A 292 -6.11 -22.03 29.45
CA LEU A 292 -5.49 -20.80 29.94
C LEU A 292 -6.49 -19.84 30.63
N SER A 293 -7.73 -20.27 30.87
CA SER A 293 -8.77 -19.46 31.53
C SER A 293 -8.31 -18.84 32.86
N GLY A 294 -7.53 -19.57 33.67
CA GLY A 294 -6.94 -19.04 34.91
C GLY A 294 -5.93 -17.90 34.67
N MET A 295 -5.16 -17.95 33.59
CA MET A 295 -4.22 -16.88 33.22
C MET A 295 -4.95 -15.66 32.67
N VAL A 296 -6.04 -15.87 31.91
CA VAL A 296 -6.93 -14.79 31.44
C VAL A 296 -7.55 -14.04 32.62
N GLY A 297 -7.99 -14.76 33.66
CA GLY A 297 -8.52 -14.16 34.88
C GLY A 297 -7.51 -13.28 35.65
N ALA A 298 -6.20 -13.46 35.41
CA ALA A 298 -5.15 -12.66 36.03
C ALA A 298 -4.84 -11.36 35.26
N LEU A 299 -5.32 -11.20 34.02
CA LEU A 299 -5.05 -10.01 33.18
C LEU A 299 -5.37 -8.66 33.86
N PRO A 300 -6.46 -8.50 34.63
CA PRO A 300 -6.78 -7.21 35.26
C PRO A 300 -5.79 -6.79 36.36
N ILE A 301 -5.15 -7.77 37.00
CA ILE A 301 -4.30 -7.58 38.19
C ILE A 301 -2.81 -7.63 37.87
N LEU A 302 -2.42 -7.78 36.60
CA LEU A 302 -1.03 -7.71 36.19
C LEU A 302 -0.43 -6.35 36.55
N SER A 303 0.76 -6.35 37.11
CA SER A 303 1.53 -5.14 37.39
C SER A 303 2.13 -4.59 36.09
N GLN A 304 2.64 -3.36 36.16
CA GLN A 304 3.42 -2.80 35.06
C GLN A 304 4.60 -3.74 34.73
N GLN A 305 4.88 -3.90 33.43
CA GLN A 305 5.85 -4.84 32.86
C GLN A 305 5.51 -6.33 33.00
N GLU A 306 4.41 -6.71 33.63
CA GLU A 306 3.99 -8.11 33.62
C GLU A 306 3.13 -8.41 32.40
N ALA A 307 3.32 -9.60 31.83
CA ALA A 307 2.57 -10.07 30.68
C ALA A 307 2.31 -11.58 30.76
N ILE A 308 1.23 -12.02 30.14
CA ILE A 308 0.99 -13.43 29.80
C ILE A 308 1.60 -13.68 28.41
N PHE A 309 2.51 -14.64 28.32
CA PHE A 309 3.21 -15.00 27.09
C PHE A 309 2.84 -16.42 26.66
N VAL A 310 2.23 -16.54 25.48
CA VAL A 310 1.59 -17.77 24.99
C VAL A 310 1.69 -17.89 23.47
N GLY A 311 1.48 -19.09 22.95
CA GLY A 311 1.54 -19.38 21.51
C GLY A 311 2.89 -19.95 21.05
N GLU A 312 3.12 -19.96 19.73
CA GLU A 312 4.27 -20.61 19.07
C GLU A 312 5.64 -20.08 19.55
N GLY A 313 5.71 -18.80 19.93
CA GLY A 313 6.93 -18.19 20.45
C GLY A 313 7.25 -18.54 21.91
N ALA A 314 6.32 -19.17 22.63
CA ALA A 314 6.49 -19.54 24.03
C ALA A 314 6.70 -21.05 24.17
N ALA A 315 7.76 -21.47 24.86
CA ALA A 315 8.00 -22.90 25.14
C ALA A 315 6.87 -23.50 26.00
N LEU A 316 6.37 -22.72 26.96
CA LEU A 316 5.20 -23.03 27.80
C LEU A 316 4.45 -21.72 28.10
N PRO A 317 3.11 -21.75 28.18
CA PRO A 317 2.31 -20.62 28.66
C PRO A 317 2.84 -20.10 30.00
N SER A 318 3.30 -18.85 30.04
CA SER A 318 4.02 -18.31 31.20
C SER A 318 3.60 -16.88 31.52
N ARG A 319 3.54 -16.54 32.81
CA ARG A 319 3.55 -15.13 33.25
C ARG A 319 5.00 -14.66 33.29
N ILE A 320 5.31 -13.62 32.52
CA ILE A 320 6.65 -13.07 32.38
C ILE A 320 6.71 -11.64 32.89
N ARG A 321 7.92 -11.16 33.20
CA ARG A 321 8.20 -9.76 33.47
C ARG A 321 9.16 -9.21 32.41
N ILE A 322 8.75 -8.16 31.73
CA ILE A 322 9.55 -7.42 30.76
C ILE A 322 10.66 -6.68 31.52
N ARG A 323 11.90 -6.83 31.05
CA ARG A 323 13.07 -6.17 31.63
C ARG A 323 13.00 -4.65 31.43
N ASP A 324 13.54 -3.92 32.40
CA ASP A 324 13.78 -2.49 32.28
C ASP A 324 14.76 -2.16 31.13
N LEU A 325 14.42 -1.12 30.38
CA LEU A 325 15.31 -0.53 29.39
C LEU A 325 16.24 0.47 30.06
N LYS A 326 17.48 0.57 29.58
CA LYS A 326 18.41 1.63 29.99
C LYS A 326 17.93 2.99 29.49
N SER A 327 18.40 4.07 30.10
CA SER A 327 17.98 5.45 29.76
C SER A 327 18.23 5.82 28.29
N ASP A 328 19.30 5.30 27.69
CA ASP A 328 19.65 5.46 26.27
C ASP A 328 18.80 4.59 25.32
N GLN A 329 18.03 3.65 25.86
CA GLN A 329 17.16 2.74 25.10
C GLN A 329 15.68 3.11 25.21
N LEU A 330 15.32 4.07 26.07
CA LEU A 330 13.94 4.50 26.24
C LEU A 330 13.44 5.19 24.97
N PRO A 331 12.19 4.91 24.54
CA PRO A 331 11.60 5.65 23.44
C PRO A 331 11.48 7.13 23.80
N LYS A 332 11.53 8.00 22.78
CA LYS A 332 11.24 9.42 22.94
C LYS A 332 9.77 9.57 23.34
N SER A 333 9.51 9.70 24.63
CA SER A 333 8.17 9.97 25.13
C SER A 333 7.86 11.45 25.02
N ASN A 334 6.82 11.78 24.27
CA ASN A 334 6.25 13.12 24.22
C ASN A 334 5.12 13.29 25.26
N THR A 335 5.03 12.43 26.28
CA THR A 335 3.97 12.52 27.29
C THR A 335 4.07 13.86 28.02
N ILE A 336 3.01 14.66 27.92
CA ILE A 336 2.92 15.95 28.59
C ILE A 336 2.74 15.71 30.09
N PRO A 337 3.60 16.28 30.96
CA PRO A 337 3.45 16.14 32.39
C PRO A 337 2.31 17.06 32.88
N PHE A 338 1.06 16.62 32.72
CA PHE A 338 -0.13 17.41 33.04
C PHE A 338 -0.10 18.04 34.43
N ALA A 339 0.33 17.30 35.46
CA ALA A 339 0.44 17.81 36.82
C ALA A 339 1.43 18.98 36.94
N GLN A 340 2.59 18.88 36.30
CA GLN A 340 3.57 19.97 36.26
C GLN A 340 3.06 21.15 35.42
N GLY A 341 2.39 20.86 34.30
CA GLY A 341 1.77 21.87 33.44
C GLY A 341 0.68 22.67 34.16
N TRP A 342 -0.18 22.01 34.94
CA TRP A 342 -1.21 22.68 35.74
C TRP A 342 -0.64 23.44 36.94
N ALA A 343 0.49 22.98 37.49
CA ALA A 343 1.20 23.68 38.55
C ALA A 343 2.00 24.89 38.05
N SER A 344 2.22 25.00 36.74
CA SER A 344 2.95 26.11 36.13
C SER A 344 2.05 27.33 35.90
N GLU A 345 2.64 28.52 35.75
CA GLU A 345 1.88 29.72 35.42
C GLU A 345 1.16 29.58 34.07
N ARG A 346 -0.04 30.16 33.99
CA ARG A 346 -0.83 30.18 32.75
C ARG A 346 -0.10 30.97 31.67
N LEU A 347 -0.37 30.62 30.42
CA LEU A 347 0.10 31.37 29.26
C LEU A 347 -0.45 32.81 29.32
N ASN A 348 0.42 33.79 29.08
CA ASN A 348 0.03 35.19 28.96
C ASN A 348 -0.62 35.46 27.59
N LEU A 349 -1.23 36.64 27.45
CA LEU A 349 -1.92 37.04 26.22
C LEU A 349 -0.99 37.06 25.00
N GLU A 350 0.27 37.48 25.14
CA GLU A 350 1.26 37.47 24.05
C GLU A 350 1.56 36.06 23.53
N LYS A 351 1.71 35.08 24.43
CA LYS A 351 1.90 33.68 24.04
C LYS A 351 0.65 33.11 23.40
N LEU A 352 -0.54 33.48 23.90
CA LEU A 352 -1.81 33.08 23.30
C LEU A 352 -1.97 33.68 21.89
N GLU A 353 -1.59 34.94 21.69
CA GLU A 353 -1.59 35.59 20.38
C GLU A 353 -0.64 34.86 19.42
N THR A 354 0.58 34.55 19.85
CA THR A 354 1.56 33.77 19.07
C THR A 354 1.04 32.38 18.72
N ILE A 355 0.27 31.74 19.61
CA ILE A 355 -0.40 30.45 19.32
C ILE A 355 -1.52 30.66 18.30
N SER A 356 -2.38 31.66 18.47
CA SER A 356 -3.48 31.94 17.54
C SER A 356 -2.98 32.29 16.14
N GLN A 357 -1.89 33.04 16.02
CA GLN A 357 -1.28 33.34 14.73
C GLN A 357 -0.81 32.06 14.03
N ARG A 358 -0.17 31.14 14.77
CA ARG A 358 0.22 29.82 14.22
C ARG A 358 -0.97 28.96 13.81
N MET A 359 -2.13 29.12 14.44
CA MET A 359 -3.35 28.41 14.05
C MET A 359 -4.01 29.00 12.80
N CYS A 360 -3.80 30.29 12.53
CA CYS A 360 -4.46 31.02 11.45
C CYS A 360 -3.61 31.14 10.16
N VAL A 361 -2.35 30.71 10.19
CA VAL A 361 -1.47 30.70 9.02
C VAL A 361 -1.43 29.25 8.51
N ASP A 362 -2.10 29.03 7.37
CA ASP A 362 -2.02 27.80 6.56
C ASP A 362 -0.63 27.62 5.92
#